data_AF-A0AAJ4XLQ7-F1
#
_entry.id   AF-A0AAJ4XLQ7-F1
#
_cell.length_a   1.000
_cell.length_b   1.000
_cell.length_c   1.000
_cell.angle_alpha   90.00
_cell.angle_beta   90.00
_cell.angle_gamma   90.00
#
_symmetry.space_group_name_H-M   'P 1'
#
loop_
_entity.id
_entity.type
_entity.pdbx_description
1 polymer ?
#
loop_
_entity_poly.entity_id
_entity_poly.type
_entity_poly.pdbx_seq_one_letter_code
_entity_poly.pdbx_strand_id
1 'polypeptide(L)'
;MSRLKTRSTLSAHDVHPEDPSHTAPLLPASAPLAHQQTRLHKAPRWWPSPSSPNLSSTAPYSHAPHVVPNSWARIRHLYREELAEFFGTFLILIFGAGTECQVNLHYESSSTRPVAAYGSYFQSRLSWAAGVAMAVWVSGGISGGHCNPSVTIALSLFRGFPKRKILPFIFAQTLGATAASLLVYLNNYTHITLFEGGENIRTLKGPTSTAGFFFTVPNPDLSYPQAFFSEFFATSILILVVFALADPLNLKPPKGTMPFAMFLVLLGIGSSMGFNTGYAINGARDTGPRIALWLVGYGGEVWSHDGGYWLWAPWIGSILGGIVGAGAYDTFLYTGLDSPMNKPKMIAQDRNRGYGALAQEDDIEEEVA
;
A
#
# COMPACT_ATOMS: atom_id res chain seq x y z
N MET A 1 -43.60 26.18 1.84
CA MET A 1 -42.84 25.68 0.66
C MET A 1 -41.53 26.44 0.57
N SER A 2 -40.42 25.78 0.16
CA SER A 2 -39.11 26.37 -0.22
C SER A 2 -37.87 25.90 0.58
N ARG A 3 -37.81 24.63 1.01
CA ARG A 3 -36.52 23.96 1.36
C ARG A 3 -36.30 22.65 0.61
N LEU A 4 -36.89 22.56 -0.58
CA LEU A 4 -36.63 21.51 -1.56
C LEU A 4 -36.51 22.20 -2.92
N LYS A 5 -35.47 23.02 -3.08
CA LYS A 5 -34.99 23.30 -4.44
C LYS A 5 -34.48 21.96 -4.97
N THR A 6 -35.10 21.53 -6.06
CA THR A 6 -34.84 20.31 -6.81
C THR A 6 -33.33 20.14 -7.00
N ARG A 7 -32.77 19.03 -6.46
CA ARG A 7 -31.36 18.62 -6.63
C ARG A 7 -30.89 18.52 -8.09
N SER A 8 -31.79 18.67 -9.07
CA SER A 8 -31.53 18.57 -10.49
C SER A 8 -30.99 19.84 -11.14
N THR A 9 -30.83 20.95 -10.42
CA THR A 9 -30.43 22.25 -10.99
C THR A 9 -29.20 22.90 -10.33
N LEU A 10 -28.44 22.16 -9.54
CA LEU A 10 -27.18 22.68 -8.99
C LEU A 10 -26.13 22.70 -10.10
N SER A 11 -25.61 23.88 -10.44
CA SER A 11 -24.48 24.01 -11.35
C SER A 11 -23.19 23.57 -10.64
N ALA A 12 -22.15 23.18 -11.40
CA ALA A 12 -20.84 22.85 -10.81
C ALA A 12 -20.30 23.99 -9.93
N HIS A 13 -20.63 25.23 -10.28
CA HIS A 13 -20.27 26.45 -9.57
C HIS A 13 -20.98 26.60 -8.21
N ASP A 14 -22.18 26.04 -8.06
CA ASP A 14 -22.95 26.04 -6.80
C ASP A 14 -22.44 24.98 -5.81
N VAL A 15 -21.70 23.98 -6.30
CA VAL A 15 -21.17 22.85 -5.51
C VAL A 15 -19.69 23.06 -5.17
N HIS A 16 -18.93 23.70 -6.08
CA HIS A 16 -17.53 24.04 -5.93
C HIS A 16 -17.29 25.47 -6.42
N PRO A 17 -17.33 26.49 -5.55
CA PRO A 17 -16.90 27.83 -5.95
C PRO A 17 -15.40 27.79 -6.26
N GLU A 18 -15.04 28.04 -7.53
CA GLU A 18 -13.63 28.07 -7.94
C GLU A 18 -12.92 29.27 -7.28
N ASP A 19 -11.93 28.99 -6.43
CA ASP A 19 -10.94 29.97 -6.01
C ASP A 19 -9.90 30.11 -7.14
N PRO A 20 -9.77 31.29 -7.78
CA PRO A 20 -8.84 31.49 -8.90
C PRO A 20 -7.36 31.24 -8.55
N SER A 21 -7.02 31.14 -7.25
CA SER A 21 -5.67 30.83 -6.77
C SER A 21 -5.38 29.33 -6.67
N HIS A 22 -6.39 28.46 -6.85
CA HIS A 22 -6.26 27.02 -6.71
C HIS A 22 -5.75 26.38 -8.02
N THR A 23 -4.43 26.41 -8.22
CA THR A 23 -3.81 25.45 -9.15
C THR A 23 -4.19 24.04 -8.68
N ALA A 24 -4.88 23.29 -9.54
CA ALA A 24 -5.30 21.92 -9.24
C ALA A 24 -4.12 21.14 -8.66
N PRO A 25 -4.20 20.61 -7.42
CA PRO A 25 -3.10 19.87 -6.85
C PRO A 25 -2.81 18.67 -7.73
N LEU A 26 -1.58 18.57 -8.25
CA LEU A 26 -1.04 17.29 -8.71
C LEU A 26 -1.03 16.37 -7.49
N LEU A 27 -2.08 15.58 -7.36
CA LEU A 27 -2.23 14.54 -6.35
C LEU A 27 -0.93 13.72 -6.31
N PRO A 28 -0.33 13.47 -5.13
CA PRO A 28 0.68 12.41 -5.01
C PRO A 28 0.07 10.99 -5.14
N ALA A 29 -1.10 10.87 -5.78
CA ALA A 29 -1.81 9.61 -6.06
C ALA A 29 -2.67 9.67 -7.34
N SER A 30 -2.60 10.73 -8.16
CA SER A 30 -3.24 10.70 -9.49
C SER A 30 -2.36 9.89 -10.43
N ALA A 31 -2.96 8.94 -11.15
CA ALA A 31 -2.30 8.31 -12.27
C ALA A 31 -1.75 9.39 -13.23
N PRO A 32 -0.46 9.38 -13.58
CA PRO A 32 0.05 10.26 -14.62
C PRO A 32 -0.75 10.02 -15.91
N LEU A 33 -1.00 11.08 -16.68
CA LEU A 33 -1.68 10.98 -17.97
C LEU A 33 -0.99 9.91 -18.83
N ALA A 34 -1.72 9.19 -19.70
CA ALA A 34 -1.16 8.07 -20.46
C ALA A 34 0.12 8.42 -21.28
N HIS A 35 0.29 9.71 -21.62
CA HIS A 35 1.46 10.26 -22.30
C HIS A 35 2.58 10.76 -21.37
N GLN A 36 2.29 11.01 -20.09
CA GLN A 36 3.29 11.34 -19.07
C GLN A 36 4.00 10.06 -18.66
N GLN A 37 5.28 9.95 -18.99
CA GLN A 37 6.12 8.76 -18.84
C GLN A 37 6.00 8.08 -17.46
N THR A 38 5.08 7.11 -17.32
CA THR A 38 5.10 5.77 -16.69
C THR A 38 5.77 5.51 -15.31
N ARG A 39 6.55 6.46 -14.78
CA ARG A 39 7.35 6.38 -13.57
C ARG A 39 6.83 7.39 -12.56
N LEU A 40 6.56 6.92 -11.35
CA LEU A 40 6.15 7.69 -10.19
C LEU A 40 7.32 8.51 -9.63
N HIS A 41 8.57 8.05 -9.83
CA HIS A 41 9.76 8.74 -9.33
C HIS A 41 10.40 9.69 -10.36
N LYS A 42 10.92 10.81 -9.86
CA LYS A 42 11.79 11.71 -10.63
C LYS A 42 13.18 11.11 -10.83
N ALA A 43 13.84 11.50 -11.92
CA ALA A 43 15.26 11.22 -12.13
C ALA A 43 16.11 11.79 -10.97
N PRO A 44 17.27 11.19 -10.63
CA PRO A 44 18.18 11.74 -9.64
C PRO A 44 18.58 13.18 -10.01
N ARG A 45 18.73 14.07 -9.02
CA ARG A 45 19.11 15.49 -9.27
C ARG A 45 20.43 15.63 -10.04
N TRP A 46 21.33 14.66 -9.90
CA TRP A 46 22.63 14.63 -10.56
C TRP A 46 22.58 14.04 -11.99
N TRP A 47 21.44 13.49 -12.42
CA TRP A 47 21.25 12.92 -13.76
C TRP A 47 20.53 13.94 -14.64
N PRO A 48 21.23 14.61 -15.59
CA PRO A 48 20.58 15.56 -16.49
C PRO A 48 19.62 14.84 -17.45
N SER A 49 18.35 15.27 -17.50
CA SER A 49 17.37 14.76 -18.48
C SER A 49 17.70 15.32 -19.87
N PRO A 50 17.62 14.51 -20.95
CA PRO A 50 17.73 15.01 -22.33
C PRO A 50 16.67 16.07 -22.68
N SER A 51 15.59 16.15 -21.90
CA SER A 51 14.41 16.98 -22.13
C SER A 51 14.32 18.23 -21.26
N SER A 52 15.45 18.79 -20.79
CA SER A 52 15.48 20.13 -20.17
C SER A 52 16.07 21.12 -21.17
N PRO A 53 15.27 21.77 -22.04
CA PRO A 53 15.81 22.74 -23.01
C PRO A 53 16.20 24.08 -22.36
N ASN A 54 15.85 24.32 -21.08
CA ASN A 54 15.95 25.63 -20.45
C ASN A 54 16.79 25.60 -19.15
N LEU A 55 18.03 25.14 -19.22
CA LEU A 55 19.07 25.86 -18.47
C LEU A 55 19.60 26.94 -19.42
N SER A 56 18.86 28.04 -19.45
CA SER A 56 19.29 29.28 -20.09
C SER A 56 20.68 29.65 -19.58
N SER A 57 21.53 29.98 -20.54
CA SER A 57 22.92 30.42 -20.52
C SER A 57 23.25 31.64 -19.63
N THR A 58 22.68 31.79 -18.43
CA THR A 58 22.86 32.98 -17.58
C THR A 58 23.38 32.72 -16.16
N ALA A 59 23.71 31.48 -15.80
CA ALA A 59 24.46 31.22 -14.56
C ALA A 59 25.97 31.29 -14.83
N PRO A 60 26.75 32.20 -14.22
CA PRO A 60 28.21 32.31 -14.45
C PRO A 60 29.04 31.12 -13.92
N TYR A 61 28.38 30.05 -13.47
CA TYR A 61 29.02 28.87 -12.88
C TYR A 61 28.24 27.61 -13.25
N SER A 62 28.31 27.17 -14.52
CA SER A 62 27.83 25.83 -14.89
C SER A 62 28.95 24.97 -15.47
N HIS A 63 30.05 24.83 -14.72
CA HIS A 63 30.92 23.66 -14.80
C HIS A 63 30.27 22.47 -14.09
N ALA A 64 28.98 22.22 -14.31
CA ALA A 64 28.41 20.94 -13.89
C ALA A 64 29.05 19.88 -14.78
N PRO A 65 29.87 18.95 -14.25
CA PRO A 65 30.45 17.91 -15.09
C PRO A 65 29.32 17.18 -15.81
N HIS A 66 29.54 16.77 -17.07
CA HIS A 66 28.65 15.85 -17.77
C HIS A 66 28.65 14.52 -17.03
N VAL A 67 27.85 14.39 -15.97
CA VAL A 67 27.78 13.18 -15.15
C VAL A 67 26.95 12.16 -15.90
N VAL A 68 27.64 11.24 -16.57
CA VAL A 68 27.01 10.06 -17.17
C VAL A 68 26.81 9.01 -16.07
N PRO A 69 25.60 8.51 -15.89
CA PRO A 69 25.31 7.48 -14.90
C PRO A 69 25.96 6.14 -15.24
N ASN A 70 26.51 5.50 -14.22
CA ASN A 70 26.99 4.12 -14.34
C ASN A 70 25.82 3.12 -14.54
N SER A 71 26.17 1.89 -14.93
CA SER A 71 25.20 0.82 -15.22
C SER A 71 24.26 0.53 -14.04
N TRP A 72 24.78 0.58 -12.81
CA TRP A 72 23.96 0.36 -11.62
C TRP A 72 22.93 1.48 -11.42
N ALA A 73 23.34 2.75 -11.54
CA ALA A 73 22.44 3.88 -11.41
C ALA A 73 21.35 3.87 -12.49
N ARG A 74 21.68 3.39 -13.70
CA ARG A 74 20.72 3.10 -14.77
C ARG A 74 19.70 2.05 -14.33
N ILE A 75 20.14 0.85 -13.97
CA ILE A 75 19.27 -0.26 -13.54
C ILE A 75 18.37 0.16 -12.35
N ARG A 76 18.97 0.73 -11.31
CA ARG A 76 18.24 1.24 -10.14
C ARG A 76 17.23 2.31 -10.51
N HIS A 77 17.50 3.15 -11.52
CA HIS A 77 16.53 4.13 -11.99
C HIS A 77 15.40 3.48 -12.80
N LEU A 78 15.67 2.41 -13.56
CA LEU A 78 14.65 1.66 -14.31
C LEU A 78 13.67 0.94 -13.38
N TYR A 79 14.20 0.24 -12.36
CA TYR A 79 13.41 -0.62 -11.45
C TYR A 79 13.20 -0.02 -10.06
N ARG A 80 13.28 1.32 -9.96
CA ARG A 80 13.32 2.00 -8.65
C ARG A 80 12.07 1.73 -7.82
N GLU A 81 10.93 1.58 -8.47
CA GLU A 81 9.63 1.39 -7.83
C GLU A 81 9.49 -0.04 -7.34
N GLU A 82 9.86 -1.03 -8.16
CA GLU A 82 9.89 -2.43 -7.76
C GLU A 82 10.88 -2.64 -6.60
N LEU A 83 12.06 -2.02 -6.65
CA LEU A 83 13.01 -2.05 -5.54
C LEU A 83 12.44 -1.39 -4.27
N ALA A 84 11.68 -0.31 -4.40
CA ALA A 84 11.01 0.31 -3.27
C ALA A 84 9.93 -0.59 -2.66
N GLU A 85 9.12 -1.26 -3.49
CA GLU A 85 8.12 -2.24 -3.05
C GLU A 85 8.75 -3.47 -2.39
N PHE A 86 9.89 -3.93 -2.92
CA PHE A 86 10.70 -4.99 -2.31
C PHE A 86 11.14 -4.59 -0.90
N PHE A 87 11.83 -3.45 -0.74
CA PHE A 87 12.35 -3.03 0.57
C PHE A 87 11.24 -2.61 1.54
N GLY A 88 10.14 -2.06 1.04
CA GLY A 88 8.97 -1.76 1.85
C GLY A 88 8.37 -3.03 2.45
N THR A 89 8.04 -4.02 1.62
CA THR A 89 7.48 -5.30 2.09
C THR A 89 8.48 -6.09 2.93
N PHE A 90 9.77 -6.01 2.60
CA PHE A 90 10.86 -6.56 3.40
C PHE A 90 10.82 -6.02 4.84
N LEU A 91 10.70 -4.70 5.03
CA LEU A 91 10.65 -4.12 6.37
C LEU A 91 9.39 -4.54 7.14
N ILE A 92 8.24 -4.69 6.47
CA ILE A 92 7.04 -5.24 7.11
C ILE A 92 7.37 -6.59 7.78
N LEU A 93 8.06 -7.48 7.08
CA LEU A 93 8.36 -8.83 7.58
C LEU A 93 9.55 -8.87 8.54
N ILE A 94 10.56 -8.01 8.37
CA ILE A 94 11.67 -7.89 9.33
C ILE A 94 11.13 -7.57 10.72
N PHE A 95 10.27 -6.54 10.83
CA PHE A 95 9.70 -6.15 12.11
C PHE A 95 8.59 -7.10 12.57
N GLY A 96 7.74 -7.54 11.64
CA GLY A 96 6.60 -8.40 11.93
C GLY A 96 7.00 -9.81 12.34
N ALA A 97 7.65 -10.57 11.46
CA ALA A 97 8.09 -11.92 11.81
C ALA A 97 9.16 -11.89 12.92
N GLY A 98 10.03 -10.86 12.91
CA GLY A 98 11.02 -10.66 13.97
C GLY A 98 10.39 -10.53 15.36
N THR A 99 9.30 -9.78 15.51
CA THR A 99 8.60 -9.67 16.80
C THR A 99 7.89 -10.97 17.19
N GLU A 100 7.36 -11.74 16.23
CA GLU A 100 6.72 -13.02 16.57
C GLU A 100 7.75 -14.02 17.06
N CYS A 101 8.93 -14.10 16.43
CA CYS A 101 10.05 -14.85 16.95
C CYS A 101 10.46 -14.37 18.34
N GLN A 102 10.62 -13.04 18.51
CA GLN A 102 11.05 -12.44 19.78
C GLN A 102 10.06 -12.68 20.92
N VAL A 103 8.76 -12.75 20.66
CA VAL A 103 7.72 -12.93 21.71
C VAL A 103 7.45 -14.42 21.97
N ASN A 104 7.53 -15.28 20.96
CA ASN A 104 7.06 -16.67 21.05
C ASN A 104 8.17 -17.73 21.16
N LEU A 105 9.43 -17.47 20.77
CA LEU A 105 10.51 -18.47 20.83
C LEU A 105 11.12 -18.70 22.23
N HIS A 106 10.41 -18.34 23.29
CA HIS A 106 10.90 -18.54 24.64
C HIS A 106 10.85 -20.01 25.03
N TYR A 107 12.01 -20.65 24.99
CA TYR A 107 12.20 -22.00 25.48
C TYR A 107 12.48 -21.99 26.99
N GLU A 108 11.66 -22.68 27.78
CA GLU A 108 11.91 -22.96 29.21
C GLU A 108 13.05 -23.97 29.37
N SER A 109 14.27 -23.56 29.04
CA SER A 109 15.44 -24.05 29.76
C SER A 109 15.46 -23.31 31.10
N SER A 110 15.96 -23.94 32.15
CA SER A 110 16.02 -23.47 33.56
C SER A 110 16.63 -22.06 33.81
N SER A 111 16.96 -21.33 32.75
CA SER A 111 17.58 -20.00 32.71
C SER A 111 16.75 -18.94 31.96
N THR A 112 15.61 -19.30 31.35
CA THR A 112 14.79 -18.36 30.54
C THR A 112 13.61 -17.83 31.36
N ARG A 113 13.45 -16.50 31.41
CA ARG A 113 12.33 -15.85 32.13
C ARG A 113 10.99 -16.18 31.46
N PRO A 114 9.88 -16.29 32.21
CA PRO A 114 8.56 -16.59 31.66
C PRO A 114 8.15 -15.57 30.59
N VAL A 115 7.30 -15.98 29.63
CA VAL A 115 6.89 -15.25 28.41
C VAL A 115 6.58 -13.76 28.64
N ALA A 116 5.96 -13.41 29.78
CA ALA A 116 5.66 -12.03 30.16
C ALA A 116 6.90 -11.10 30.28
N ALA A 117 8.12 -11.66 30.42
CA ALA A 117 9.35 -10.89 30.56
C ALA A 117 9.87 -10.31 29.23
N TYR A 118 9.41 -10.80 28.07
CA TYR A 118 9.97 -10.45 26.76
C TYR A 118 8.94 -9.93 25.75
N GLY A 119 7.64 -10.02 26.07
CA GLY A 119 6.60 -9.27 25.37
C GLY A 119 5.19 -9.80 25.55
N SER A 120 4.27 -9.21 24.77
CA SER A 120 2.85 -9.57 24.75
C SER A 120 2.29 -9.47 23.34
N TYR A 121 1.07 -9.97 23.13
CA TYR A 121 0.35 -9.80 21.87
C TYR A 121 0.32 -8.34 21.41
N PHE A 122 0.11 -7.38 22.33
CA PHE A 122 0.10 -5.96 22.01
C PHE A 122 1.46 -5.44 21.53
N GLN A 123 2.57 -5.89 22.14
CA GLN A 123 3.92 -5.57 21.67
C GLN A 123 4.12 -6.05 20.22
N SER A 124 3.65 -7.26 19.89
CA SER A 124 3.73 -7.74 18.52
C SER A 124 2.97 -6.81 17.58
N ARG A 125 1.75 -6.37 17.93
CA ARG A 125 0.96 -5.46 17.09
C ARG A 125 1.65 -4.09 16.90
N LEU A 126 2.30 -3.56 17.94
CA LEU A 126 3.12 -2.35 17.83
C LEU A 126 4.27 -2.51 16.82
N SER A 127 4.98 -3.63 16.86
CA SER A 127 6.08 -3.89 15.91
C SER A 127 5.59 -4.10 14.47
N TRP A 128 4.50 -4.84 14.27
CA TRP A 128 3.88 -4.97 12.94
C TRP A 128 3.47 -3.61 12.37
N ALA A 129 2.83 -2.76 13.18
CA ALA A 129 2.45 -1.41 12.80
C ALA A 129 3.68 -0.54 12.47
N ALA A 130 4.75 -0.65 13.27
CA ALA A 130 6.02 0.05 13.01
C ALA A 130 6.65 -0.41 11.69
N GLY A 131 6.63 -1.71 11.38
CA GLY A 131 7.10 -2.26 10.11
C GLY A 131 6.39 -1.64 8.91
N VAL A 132 5.06 -1.47 8.98
CA VAL A 132 4.29 -0.81 7.92
C VAL A 132 4.60 0.69 7.82
N ALA A 133 4.76 1.39 8.94
CA ALA A 133 5.20 2.78 8.90
C ALA A 133 6.58 2.95 8.23
N MET A 134 7.54 2.10 8.60
CA MET A 134 8.87 2.08 7.99
C MET A 134 8.80 1.77 6.49
N ALA A 135 7.93 0.83 6.10
CA ALA A 135 7.70 0.53 4.69
C ALA A 135 7.24 1.78 3.92
N VAL A 136 6.28 2.54 4.45
CA VAL A 136 5.79 3.77 3.83
C VAL A 136 6.88 4.84 3.75
N TRP A 137 7.71 5.01 4.80
CA TRP A 137 8.83 5.96 4.74
C TRP A 137 9.86 5.59 3.65
N VAL A 138 10.20 4.31 3.52
CA VAL A 138 11.23 3.84 2.58
C VAL A 138 10.73 3.83 1.14
N SER A 139 9.43 3.56 0.92
CA SER A 139 8.90 3.32 -0.43
C SER A 139 7.92 4.39 -0.93
N GLY A 140 7.23 5.11 -0.04
CA GLY A 140 6.12 6.00 -0.37
C GLY A 140 6.49 7.11 -1.36
N GLY A 141 7.66 7.73 -1.20
CA GLY A 141 8.14 8.78 -2.11
C GLY A 141 8.67 8.28 -3.47
N ILE A 142 8.66 6.96 -3.71
CA ILE A 142 9.22 6.33 -4.91
C ILE A 142 8.13 5.55 -5.66
N SER A 143 7.50 4.56 -5.02
CA SER A 143 6.49 3.68 -5.63
C SER A 143 5.06 4.05 -5.26
N GLY A 144 4.85 5.00 -4.35
CA GLY A 144 3.58 5.21 -3.66
C GLY A 144 3.42 4.34 -2.41
N GLY A 145 4.35 3.39 -2.18
CA GLY A 145 4.42 2.55 -1.00
C GLY A 145 3.22 1.64 -0.81
N HIS A 146 2.89 0.87 -1.85
CA HIS A 146 1.75 -0.04 -1.81
C HIS A 146 2.01 -1.18 -0.82
N CYS A 147 3.17 -1.83 -0.96
CA CYS A 147 3.69 -2.95 -0.15
C CYS A 147 2.67 -4.07 0.10
N ASN A 148 1.63 -4.16 -0.73
CA ASN A 148 0.46 -5.01 -0.55
C ASN A 148 -0.26 -5.20 -1.91
N PRO A 149 -0.45 -6.44 -2.40
CA PRO A 149 -1.19 -6.72 -3.63
C PRO A 149 -2.62 -6.15 -3.65
N SER A 150 -3.34 -6.22 -2.52
CA SER A 150 -4.71 -5.71 -2.39
C SER A 150 -4.76 -4.19 -2.59
N VAL A 151 -3.78 -3.46 -2.04
CA VAL A 151 -3.62 -2.01 -2.24
C VAL A 151 -3.30 -1.70 -3.71
N THR A 152 -2.34 -2.42 -4.31
CA THR A 152 -1.97 -2.25 -5.73
C THR A 152 -3.17 -2.44 -6.65
N ILE A 153 -3.97 -3.48 -6.43
CA ILE A 153 -5.15 -3.78 -7.24
C ILE A 153 -6.24 -2.72 -7.03
N ALA A 154 -6.53 -2.35 -5.78
CA ALA A 154 -7.52 -1.31 -5.48
C ALA A 154 -7.15 0.04 -6.12
N LEU A 155 -5.89 0.47 -6.03
CA LEU A 155 -5.42 1.69 -6.69
C LEU A 155 -5.51 1.60 -8.22
N SER A 156 -5.32 0.42 -8.81
CA SER A 156 -5.49 0.25 -10.26
C SER A 156 -6.94 0.39 -10.70
N LEU A 157 -7.87 -0.14 -9.90
CA LEU A 157 -9.30 -0.09 -10.19
C LEU A 157 -9.91 1.29 -9.95
N PHE A 158 -9.51 1.98 -8.89
CA PHE A 158 -10.19 3.19 -8.41
C PHE A 158 -9.39 4.50 -8.57
N ARG A 159 -8.07 4.44 -8.75
CA ARG A 159 -7.18 5.62 -8.87
C ARG A 159 -6.30 5.61 -10.12
N GLY A 160 -6.56 4.68 -11.04
CA GLY A 160 -5.89 4.62 -12.34
C GLY A 160 -4.44 4.10 -12.32
N PHE A 161 -3.99 3.45 -11.24
CA PHE A 161 -2.64 2.88 -11.20
C PHE A 161 -2.39 1.95 -12.42
N PRO A 162 -1.28 2.09 -13.16
CA PRO A 162 -1.11 1.41 -14.45
C PRO A 162 -1.14 -0.12 -14.33
N LYS A 163 -2.09 -0.76 -15.02
CA LYS A 163 -2.31 -2.22 -14.96
C LYS A 163 -1.05 -3.05 -15.26
N ARG A 164 -0.21 -2.60 -16.19
CA ARG A 164 1.07 -3.27 -16.54
C ARG A 164 2.07 -3.35 -15.38
N LYS A 165 1.91 -2.54 -14.33
CA LYS A 165 2.80 -2.49 -13.16
C LYS A 165 2.33 -3.36 -12.01
N ILE A 166 1.09 -3.89 -12.08
CA ILE A 166 0.52 -4.74 -11.03
C ILE A 166 1.40 -5.97 -10.78
N LEU A 167 1.69 -6.75 -11.82
CA LEU A 167 2.48 -7.97 -11.68
C LEU A 167 3.93 -7.70 -11.23
N PRO A 168 4.67 -6.73 -11.82
CA PRO A 168 5.99 -6.35 -11.30
C PRO A 168 5.99 -5.95 -9.83
N PHE A 169 5.00 -5.17 -9.37
CA PHE A 169 4.86 -4.78 -7.97
C PHE A 169 4.61 -6.00 -7.08
N ILE A 170 3.63 -6.83 -7.43
CA ILE A 170 3.29 -8.05 -6.66
C ILE A 170 4.50 -8.98 -6.53
N PHE A 171 5.25 -9.16 -7.63
CA PHE A 171 6.46 -9.98 -7.63
C PHE A 171 7.53 -9.40 -6.70
N ALA A 172 7.79 -8.09 -6.78
CA ALA A 172 8.76 -7.43 -5.92
C ALA A 172 8.36 -7.47 -4.44
N GLN A 173 7.09 -7.24 -4.12
CA GLN A 173 6.53 -7.34 -2.76
C GLN A 173 6.75 -8.74 -2.19
N THR A 174 6.41 -9.78 -2.97
CA THR A 174 6.54 -11.18 -2.54
C THR A 174 8.00 -11.54 -2.32
N LEU A 175 8.91 -11.16 -3.23
CA LEU A 175 10.35 -11.38 -3.05
C LEU A 175 10.91 -10.66 -1.81
N GLY A 176 10.46 -9.43 -1.55
CA GLY A 176 10.85 -8.67 -0.37
C GLY A 176 10.44 -9.37 0.92
N ALA A 177 9.20 -9.85 0.97
CA ALA A 177 8.69 -10.64 2.09
C ALA A 177 9.47 -11.95 2.26
N THR A 178 9.74 -12.70 1.18
CA THR A 178 10.54 -13.93 1.22
C THR A 178 11.94 -13.67 1.79
N ALA A 179 12.64 -12.65 1.27
CA ALA A 179 14.00 -12.34 1.70
C ALA A 179 14.05 -11.94 3.18
N ALA A 180 13.09 -11.12 3.64
CA ALA A 180 12.99 -10.75 5.04
C ALA A 180 12.76 -11.97 5.95
N SER A 181 11.83 -12.86 5.57
CA SER A 181 11.55 -14.06 6.35
C SER A 181 12.73 -15.02 6.43
N LEU A 182 13.50 -15.18 5.36
CA LEU A 182 14.75 -15.95 5.40
C LEU A 182 15.77 -15.35 6.38
N LEU A 183 15.92 -14.02 6.40
CA LEU A 183 16.83 -13.36 7.33
C LEU A 183 16.35 -13.44 8.78
N VAL A 184 15.05 -13.29 9.03
CA VAL A 184 14.47 -13.47 10.38
C VAL A 184 14.66 -14.92 10.84
N TYR A 185 14.41 -15.89 9.97
CA TYR A 185 14.64 -17.30 10.27
C TYR A 185 16.11 -17.56 10.60
N LEU A 186 17.04 -17.07 9.77
CA LEU A 186 18.48 -17.22 9.99
C LEU A 186 18.92 -16.58 11.32
N ASN A 187 18.43 -15.38 11.62
CA ASN A 187 18.71 -14.69 12.88
C ASN A 187 18.22 -15.46 14.12
N ASN A 188 17.16 -16.25 13.97
CA ASN A 188 16.52 -17.00 15.06
C ASN A 188 16.75 -18.52 14.97
N TYR A 189 17.63 -18.98 14.07
CA TYR A 189 17.77 -20.41 13.73
C TYR A 189 17.98 -21.32 14.94
N THR A 190 18.89 -20.93 15.84
CA THR A 190 19.20 -21.70 17.06
C THR A 190 17.97 -21.83 17.96
N HIS A 191 17.23 -20.73 18.17
CA HIS A 191 16.06 -20.74 19.03
C HIS A 191 14.88 -21.48 18.42
N ILE A 192 14.67 -21.36 17.10
CA ILE A 192 13.69 -22.16 16.36
C ILE A 192 14.02 -23.64 16.48
N THR A 193 15.28 -24.02 16.27
CA THR A 193 15.75 -25.41 16.40
C THR A 193 15.52 -25.99 17.78
N LEU A 194 15.81 -25.23 18.84
CA LEU A 194 15.56 -25.66 20.22
C LEU A 194 14.06 -25.76 20.52
N PHE A 195 13.26 -24.79 20.06
CA PHE A 195 11.82 -24.75 20.29
C PHE A 195 11.08 -25.89 19.57
N GLU A 196 11.49 -26.23 18.35
CA GLU A 196 10.91 -27.31 17.56
C GLU A 196 11.46 -28.70 17.95
N GLY A 197 12.52 -28.76 18.76
CA GLY A 197 13.07 -30.00 19.33
C GLY A 197 14.18 -30.66 18.51
N GLY A 198 14.77 -29.97 17.51
CA GLY A 198 15.91 -30.50 16.75
C GLY A 198 16.15 -29.82 15.40
N GLU A 199 17.34 -30.07 14.82
CA GLU A 199 17.81 -29.40 13.59
C GLU A 199 16.99 -29.77 12.34
N ASN A 200 16.39 -30.96 12.34
CA ASN A 200 15.63 -31.50 11.21
C ASN A 200 14.11 -31.50 11.44
N ILE A 201 13.63 -30.77 12.46
CA ILE A 201 12.21 -30.70 12.80
C ILE A 201 11.69 -29.31 12.45
N ARG A 202 10.73 -29.23 11.52
CA ARG A 202 10.09 -27.99 11.07
C ARG A 202 8.58 -28.18 11.09
N THR A 203 7.88 -27.38 11.89
CA THR A 203 6.51 -27.70 12.31
C THR A 203 5.54 -26.58 11.96
N LEU A 204 4.39 -26.97 11.38
CA LEU A 204 3.33 -26.05 10.97
C LEU A 204 2.16 -26.00 11.97
N LYS A 205 1.84 -27.14 12.60
CA LYS A 205 0.78 -27.26 13.63
C LYS A 205 1.34 -27.87 14.90
N GLY A 206 0.63 -27.66 16.01
CA GLY A 206 0.98 -28.20 17.33
C GLY A 206 1.68 -27.19 18.23
N PRO A 207 1.99 -27.61 19.48
CA PRO A 207 2.47 -26.72 20.54
C PRO A 207 3.88 -26.16 20.28
N THR A 208 4.68 -26.85 19.47
CA THR A 208 6.04 -26.43 19.08
C THR A 208 6.08 -25.79 17.68
N SER A 209 4.92 -25.52 17.07
CA SER A 209 4.85 -24.88 15.75
C SER A 209 5.46 -23.49 15.74
N THR A 210 6.31 -23.25 14.75
CA THR A 210 6.93 -21.92 14.51
C THR A 210 6.52 -21.30 13.18
N ALA A 211 5.87 -22.04 12.28
CA ALA A 211 5.46 -21.51 10.98
C ALA A 211 4.53 -20.29 11.09
N GLY A 212 3.66 -20.29 12.12
CA GLY A 212 2.73 -19.19 12.42
C GLY A 212 3.41 -17.89 12.87
N PHE A 213 4.72 -17.90 13.13
CA PHE A 213 5.46 -16.66 13.45
C PHE A 213 5.75 -15.84 12.19
N PHE A 214 5.66 -16.46 11.02
CA PHE A 214 6.09 -15.88 9.76
C PHE A 214 4.91 -15.57 8.83
N PHE A 215 4.01 -16.55 8.63
CA PHE A 215 2.77 -16.38 7.88
C PHE A 215 1.55 -16.67 8.76
N THR A 216 0.36 -16.37 8.24
CA THR A 216 -0.87 -16.55 9.00
C THR A 216 -1.42 -17.97 8.92
N VAL A 217 -1.88 -18.47 10.06
CA VAL A 217 -2.63 -19.72 10.20
C VAL A 217 -3.97 -19.35 10.85
N PRO A 218 -5.11 -19.81 10.30
CA PRO A 218 -6.40 -19.50 10.91
C PRO A 218 -6.53 -20.15 12.29
N ASN A 219 -7.26 -19.52 13.19
CA ASN A 219 -7.61 -20.13 14.47
C ASN A 219 -8.35 -21.46 14.21
N PRO A 220 -7.97 -22.57 14.87
CA PRO A 220 -8.55 -23.90 14.63
C PRO A 220 -10.05 -23.99 14.91
N ASP A 221 -10.61 -23.08 15.72
CA ASP A 221 -12.04 -23.05 16.06
C ASP A 221 -12.90 -22.39 14.97
N LEU A 222 -12.29 -21.81 13.93
CA LEU A 222 -13.01 -21.13 12.86
C LEU A 222 -13.37 -22.07 11.71
N SER A 223 -14.60 -21.93 11.22
CA SER A 223 -14.96 -22.45 9.90
C SER A 223 -14.28 -21.64 8.78
N TYR A 224 -14.09 -22.26 7.61
CA TYR A 224 -13.47 -21.57 6.46
C TYR A 224 -14.18 -20.27 6.05
N PRO A 225 -15.54 -20.19 6.01
CA PRO A 225 -16.22 -18.92 5.74
C PRO A 225 -15.95 -17.83 6.78
N GLN A 226 -15.82 -18.19 8.06
CA GLN A 226 -15.49 -17.21 9.12
C GLN A 226 -14.07 -16.69 8.98
N ALA A 227 -13.10 -17.57 8.69
CA ALA A 227 -11.72 -17.18 8.41
C ALA A 227 -11.64 -16.29 7.15
N PHE A 228 -12.38 -16.63 6.09
CA PHE A 228 -12.48 -15.80 4.89
C PHE A 228 -13.05 -14.42 5.21
N PHE A 229 -14.14 -14.36 5.96
CA PHE A 229 -14.79 -13.10 6.35
C PHE A 229 -13.85 -12.23 7.21
N SER A 230 -13.04 -12.83 8.08
CA SER A 230 -12.05 -12.11 8.89
C SER A 230 -11.04 -11.34 8.01
N GLU A 231 -10.43 -12.01 7.03
CA GLU A 231 -9.48 -11.37 6.09
C GLU A 231 -10.15 -10.35 5.17
N PHE A 232 -11.33 -10.70 4.66
CA PHE A 232 -12.15 -9.79 3.85
C PHE A 232 -12.46 -8.50 4.62
N PHE A 233 -13.00 -8.62 5.84
CA PHE A 233 -13.45 -7.49 6.64
C PHE A 233 -12.28 -6.60 7.06
N ALA A 234 -11.18 -7.19 7.54
CA ALA A 234 -9.98 -6.43 7.92
C ALA A 234 -9.38 -5.67 6.72
N THR A 235 -9.37 -6.26 5.53
CA THR A 235 -8.85 -5.59 4.34
C THR A 235 -9.79 -4.51 3.81
N SER A 236 -11.12 -4.69 3.95
CA SER A 236 -12.09 -3.62 3.65
C SER A 236 -11.84 -2.38 4.49
N ILE A 237 -11.62 -2.55 5.81
CA ILE A 237 -11.31 -1.43 6.70
C ILE A 237 -9.96 -0.82 6.33
N LEU A 238 -8.93 -1.63 6.06
CA LEU A 238 -7.61 -1.14 5.63
C LEU A 238 -7.74 -0.22 4.41
N ILE A 239 -8.35 -0.69 3.32
CA ILE A 239 -8.39 0.07 2.07
C ILE A 239 -9.30 1.29 2.16
N LEU A 240 -10.43 1.20 2.88
CA LEU A 240 -11.31 2.35 3.14
C LEU A 240 -10.52 3.48 3.81
N VAL A 241 -9.75 3.17 4.86
CA VAL A 241 -8.98 4.19 5.58
C VAL A 241 -7.76 4.65 4.77
N VAL A 242 -7.07 3.76 4.04
CA VAL A 242 -5.98 4.15 3.14
C VAL A 242 -6.45 5.18 2.10
N PHE A 243 -7.63 4.98 1.53
CA PHE A 243 -8.21 5.93 0.57
C PHE A 243 -8.55 7.26 1.23
N ALA A 244 -9.14 7.24 2.43
CA ALA A 244 -9.40 8.44 3.22
C ALA A 244 -8.13 9.24 3.54
N LEU A 245 -7.04 8.56 3.91
CA LEU A 245 -5.76 9.19 4.23
C LEU A 245 -5.03 9.73 2.98
N ALA A 246 -5.30 9.18 1.80
CA ALA A 246 -4.70 9.62 0.55
C ALA A 246 -5.44 10.82 -0.09
N ASP A 247 -6.74 10.95 0.21
CA ASP A 247 -7.67 11.93 -0.36
C ASP A 247 -7.37 13.37 0.09
N PRO A 248 -6.95 14.28 -0.83
CA PRO A 248 -6.67 15.67 -0.47
C PRO A 248 -7.94 16.49 -0.16
N LEU A 249 -9.14 16.01 -0.54
CA LEU A 249 -10.41 16.67 -0.26
C LEU A 249 -10.99 16.25 1.10
N ASN A 250 -10.31 15.35 1.81
CA ASN A 250 -10.61 14.96 3.18
C ASN A 250 -9.48 15.40 4.13
N LEU A 251 -9.45 14.90 5.37
CA LEU A 251 -8.42 15.19 6.36
C LEU A 251 -7.12 14.41 6.10
N LYS A 252 -6.49 14.70 4.96
CA LYS A 252 -5.18 14.16 4.60
C LYS A 252 -4.11 14.52 5.64
N PRO A 253 -3.28 13.56 6.10
CA PRO A 253 -2.18 13.86 6.99
C PRO A 253 -1.20 14.88 6.38
N PRO A 254 -0.61 15.77 7.19
CA PRO A 254 0.47 16.65 6.76
C PRO A 254 1.59 15.91 6.01
N LYS A 255 2.30 16.62 5.13
CA LYS A 255 3.40 16.02 4.36
C LYS A 255 4.43 15.40 5.31
N GLY A 256 4.77 14.14 5.05
CA GLY A 256 5.74 13.38 5.86
C GLY A 256 5.16 12.63 7.06
N THR A 257 3.89 12.85 7.43
CA THR A 257 3.27 12.17 8.59
C THR A 257 2.38 10.98 8.22
N MET A 258 2.18 10.71 6.93
CA MET A 258 1.45 9.52 6.43
C MET A 258 1.90 8.19 7.09
N PRO A 259 3.20 7.95 7.35
CA PRO A 259 3.64 6.74 8.07
C PRO A 259 3.07 6.59 9.47
N PHE A 260 2.87 7.68 10.21
CA PHE A 260 2.24 7.64 11.53
C PHE A 260 0.75 7.33 11.43
N ALA A 261 0.06 7.86 10.42
CA ALA A 261 -1.33 7.49 10.18
C ALA A 261 -1.45 6.00 9.85
N MET A 262 -0.56 5.48 8.99
CA MET A 262 -0.52 4.04 8.68
C MET A 262 -0.17 3.18 9.90
N PHE A 263 0.75 3.63 10.77
CA PHE A 263 1.01 2.98 12.06
C PHE A 263 -0.29 2.81 12.86
N LEU A 264 -1.08 3.88 13.02
CA LEU A 264 -2.32 3.83 13.79
C LEU A 264 -3.36 2.88 13.17
N VAL A 265 -3.50 2.90 11.84
CA VAL A 265 -4.41 1.99 11.12
C VAL A 265 -4.04 0.53 11.37
N LEU A 266 -2.76 0.19 11.21
CA LEU A 266 -2.33 -1.20 11.35
C LEU A 266 -2.30 -1.66 12.81
N LEU A 267 -1.98 -0.77 13.75
CA LEU A 267 -2.09 -1.06 15.18
C LEU A 267 -3.55 -1.33 15.55
N GLY A 268 -4.48 -0.52 15.06
CA GLY A 268 -5.92 -0.69 15.26
C GLY A 268 -6.42 -2.03 14.72
N ILE A 269 -6.13 -2.34 13.45
CA ILE A 269 -6.52 -3.60 12.81
C ILE A 269 -5.91 -4.80 13.55
N GLY A 270 -4.60 -4.80 13.80
CA GLY A 270 -3.94 -5.92 14.46
C GLY A 270 -4.44 -6.16 15.90
N SER A 271 -4.79 -5.09 16.61
CA SER A 271 -5.27 -5.16 18.00
C SER A 271 -6.75 -5.52 18.11
N SER A 272 -7.56 -5.27 17.08
CA SER A 272 -9.02 -5.48 17.13
C SER A 272 -9.52 -6.63 16.26
N MET A 273 -8.79 -6.99 15.20
CA MET A 273 -9.23 -7.95 14.17
C MET A 273 -8.26 -9.12 14.00
N GLY A 274 -7.20 -9.17 14.82
CA GLY A 274 -6.09 -10.07 14.57
C GLY A 274 -6.20 -11.48 15.14
N PHE A 275 -7.07 -11.70 16.13
CA PHE A 275 -7.16 -12.99 16.82
C PHE A 275 -7.61 -14.15 15.92
N ASN A 276 -8.53 -13.88 15.00
CA ASN A 276 -9.16 -14.92 14.19
C ASN A 276 -8.20 -15.54 13.16
N THR A 277 -7.48 -14.69 12.43
CA THR A 277 -6.67 -15.13 11.27
C THR A 277 -5.27 -14.55 11.25
N GLY A 278 -4.87 -13.76 12.24
CA GLY A 278 -3.58 -13.08 12.22
C GLY A 278 -3.50 -11.90 11.23
N TYR A 279 -4.66 -11.42 10.74
CA TYR A 279 -4.82 -10.23 9.89
C TYR A 279 -3.80 -10.18 8.76
N ALA A 280 -3.80 -11.21 7.89
CA ALA A 280 -2.86 -11.27 6.78
C ALA A 280 -2.99 -10.02 5.90
N ILE A 281 -4.22 -9.67 5.50
CA ILE A 281 -4.68 -8.49 4.73
C ILE A 281 -3.85 -8.15 3.47
N ASN A 282 -2.93 -9.04 3.10
CA ASN A 282 -1.83 -8.84 2.18
C ASN A 282 -1.28 -10.21 1.75
N GLY A 283 -1.63 -10.62 0.53
CA GLY A 283 -1.21 -11.91 -0.03
C GLY A 283 0.32 -12.06 -0.14
N ALA A 284 1.07 -10.99 -0.38
CA ALA A 284 2.54 -11.04 -0.45
C ALA A 284 3.17 -11.24 0.94
N ARG A 285 2.63 -10.58 1.98
CA ARG A 285 3.04 -10.76 3.39
C ARG A 285 2.75 -12.15 3.93
N ASP A 286 1.84 -12.89 3.32
CA ASP A 286 1.54 -14.28 3.67
C ASP A 286 2.32 -15.28 2.80
N THR A 287 2.41 -15.04 1.50
CA THR A 287 3.05 -15.95 0.53
C THR A 287 4.57 -15.92 0.60
N GLY A 288 5.18 -14.74 0.76
CA GLY A 288 6.63 -14.62 0.83
C GLY A 288 7.25 -15.47 1.95
N PRO A 289 6.75 -15.39 3.19
CA PRO A 289 7.22 -16.26 4.26
C PRO A 289 6.95 -17.75 4.02
N ARG A 290 5.84 -18.13 3.36
CA ARG A 290 5.61 -19.53 2.95
C ARG A 290 6.69 -20.05 2.01
N ILE A 291 7.11 -19.24 1.03
CA ILE A 291 8.23 -19.58 0.15
C ILE A 291 9.50 -19.76 0.97
N ALA A 292 9.79 -18.83 1.89
CA ALA A 292 10.98 -18.91 2.74
C ALA A 292 11.00 -20.20 3.59
N LEU A 293 9.89 -20.53 4.24
CA LEU A 293 9.77 -21.71 5.10
C LEU A 293 9.79 -23.02 4.29
N TRP A 294 9.19 -23.01 3.10
CA TRP A 294 9.30 -24.14 2.18
C TRP A 294 10.77 -24.43 1.81
N LEU A 295 11.56 -23.39 1.53
CA LEU A 295 12.98 -23.51 1.20
C LEU A 295 13.84 -24.01 2.36
N VAL A 296 13.47 -23.72 3.62
CA VAL A 296 14.22 -24.14 4.82
C VAL A 296 13.68 -25.42 5.47
N GLY A 297 12.76 -26.13 4.80
CA GLY A 297 12.40 -27.51 5.15
C GLY A 297 11.05 -27.72 5.82
N TYR A 298 10.15 -26.73 5.87
CA TYR A 298 8.78 -26.91 6.42
C TYR A 298 7.87 -27.76 5.53
N GLY A 299 8.34 -28.18 4.34
CA GLY A 299 7.62 -29.10 3.46
C GLY A 299 6.43 -28.48 2.74
N GLY A 300 5.70 -29.30 1.99
CA GLY A 300 4.58 -28.86 1.14
C GLY A 300 3.32 -28.42 1.92
N GLU A 301 3.24 -28.72 3.22
CA GLU A 301 2.08 -28.41 4.05
C GLU A 301 1.85 -26.90 4.18
N VAL A 302 2.90 -26.08 4.07
CA VAL A 302 2.79 -24.60 4.02
C VAL A 302 1.86 -24.10 2.91
N TRP A 303 1.60 -24.93 1.90
CA TRP A 303 0.70 -24.65 0.77
C TRP A 303 -0.65 -25.36 0.89
N SER A 304 -0.67 -26.60 1.39
CA SER A 304 -1.87 -27.44 1.37
C SER A 304 -2.72 -27.39 2.64
N HIS A 305 -2.18 -26.90 3.76
CA HIS A 305 -2.94 -26.79 5.02
C HIS A 305 -4.25 -26.01 4.84
N ASP A 306 -5.27 -26.43 5.58
CA ASP A 306 -6.56 -25.74 5.70
C ASP A 306 -7.22 -25.46 4.34
N GLY A 307 -7.13 -26.44 3.43
CA GLY A 307 -7.72 -26.37 2.10
C GLY A 307 -7.07 -25.34 1.18
N GLY A 308 -5.79 -25.05 1.37
CA GLY A 308 -5.10 -24.00 0.61
C GLY A 308 -5.38 -22.60 1.15
N TYR A 309 -5.39 -22.45 2.48
CA TYR A 309 -5.72 -21.21 3.20
C TYR A 309 -5.09 -19.96 2.60
N TRP A 310 -3.80 -20.03 2.25
CA TRP A 310 -3.03 -18.94 1.66
C TRP A 310 -3.70 -18.29 0.45
N LEU A 311 -4.41 -19.06 -0.37
CA LEU A 311 -5.04 -18.57 -1.60
C LEU A 311 -6.42 -18.00 -1.33
N TRP A 312 -7.30 -18.74 -0.65
CA TRP A 312 -8.69 -18.33 -0.55
C TRP A 312 -8.90 -17.21 0.48
N ALA A 313 -8.11 -17.12 1.55
CA ALA A 313 -8.24 -16.06 2.55
C ALA A 313 -7.26 -14.89 2.32
N PRO A 314 -5.93 -15.03 2.54
CA PRO A 314 -4.99 -13.91 2.42
C PRO A 314 -4.90 -13.28 1.02
N TRP A 315 -5.15 -14.04 -0.05
CA TRP A 315 -5.21 -13.52 -1.42
C TRP A 315 -6.63 -13.10 -1.81
N ILE A 316 -7.53 -14.07 -2.02
CA ILE A 316 -8.86 -13.80 -2.57
C ILE A 316 -9.68 -12.96 -1.59
N GLY A 317 -9.75 -13.36 -0.32
CA GLY A 317 -10.46 -12.62 0.74
C GLY A 317 -9.98 -11.18 0.85
N SER A 318 -8.66 -10.96 0.94
CA SER A 318 -8.09 -9.62 1.03
C SER A 318 -8.35 -8.77 -0.22
N ILE A 319 -8.20 -9.31 -1.43
CA ILE A 319 -8.45 -8.56 -2.67
C ILE A 319 -9.91 -8.13 -2.76
N LEU A 320 -10.84 -9.06 -2.50
CA LEU A 320 -12.28 -8.76 -2.52
C LEU A 320 -12.65 -7.76 -1.42
N GLY A 321 -12.08 -7.93 -0.22
CA GLY A 321 -12.23 -6.98 0.89
C GLY A 321 -11.76 -5.59 0.50
N GLY A 322 -10.59 -5.48 -0.12
CA GLY A 322 -10.01 -4.22 -0.57
C GLY A 322 -10.85 -3.52 -1.64
N ILE A 323 -11.40 -4.27 -2.61
CA ILE A 323 -12.33 -3.74 -3.61
C ILE A 323 -13.58 -3.17 -2.94
N VAL A 324 -14.15 -3.87 -1.96
CA VAL A 324 -15.33 -3.41 -1.22
C VAL A 324 -15.02 -2.17 -0.38
N GLY A 325 -13.87 -2.13 0.30
CA GLY A 325 -13.44 -0.96 1.07
C GLY A 325 -13.24 0.28 0.20
N ALA A 326 -12.56 0.13 -0.93
CA ALA A 326 -12.39 1.19 -1.93
C ALA A 326 -13.73 1.66 -2.50
N GLY A 327 -14.60 0.72 -2.90
CA GLY A 327 -15.93 1.02 -3.42
C GLY A 327 -16.82 1.74 -2.42
N ALA A 328 -16.76 1.37 -1.14
CA ALA A 328 -17.49 2.06 -0.08
C ALA A 328 -17.00 3.51 0.10
N TYR A 329 -15.68 3.74 0.14
CA TYR A 329 -15.15 5.10 0.20
C TYR A 329 -15.58 5.92 -1.02
N ASP A 330 -15.45 5.36 -2.22
CA ASP A 330 -15.78 6.05 -3.47
C ASP A 330 -17.26 6.36 -3.63
N THR A 331 -18.13 5.46 -3.17
CA THR A 331 -19.58 5.62 -3.31
C THR A 331 -20.15 6.65 -2.33
N PHE A 332 -19.63 6.69 -1.11
CA PHE A 332 -20.25 7.43 -0.02
C PHE A 332 -19.50 8.69 0.42
N LEU A 333 -18.19 8.77 0.19
CA LEU A 333 -17.32 9.81 0.77
C LEU A 333 -16.52 10.57 -0.28
N TYR A 334 -15.99 9.89 -1.29
CA TYR A 334 -15.10 10.50 -2.28
C TYR A 334 -15.87 11.25 -3.38
N THR A 335 -15.37 12.42 -3.77
CA THR A 335 -15.96 13.24 -4.85
C THR A 335 -15.01 13.50 -6.02
N GLY A 336 -13.80 12.92 -6.01
CA GLY A 336 -12.81 13.12 -7.09
C GLY A 336 -13.20 12.46 -8.41
N LEU A 337 -12.87 13.14 -9.52
CA LEU A 337 -13.23 12.76 -10.91
C LEU A 337 -12.47 11.52 -11.44
N ASP A 338 -11.37 11.15 -10.80
CA ASP A 338 -10.54 9.98 -11.12
C ASP A 338 -11.20 8.67 -10.66
N SER A 339 -12.19 8.73 -9.77
CA SER A 339 -12.99 7.59 -9.39
C SER A 339 -13.86 7.10 -10.56
N PRO A 340 -13.96 5.77 -10.78
CA PRO A 340 -14.92 5.22 -11.73
C PRO A 340 -16.38 5.54 -11.38
N MET A 341 -16.69 5.84 -10.11
CA MET A 341 -18.05 6.12 -9.64
C MET A 341 -18.48 7.57 -9.89
N ASN A 342 -17.52 8.50 -9.98
CA ASN A 342 -17.76 9.93 -10.08
C ASN A 342 -17.55 10.52 -11.48
N LYS A 343 -17.39 9.67 -12.51
CA LYS A 343 -17.16 10.16 -13.88
C LYS A 343 -18.37 10.95 -14.37
N PRO A 344 -18.21 12.24 -14.71
CA PRO A 344 -19.31 13.06 -15.18
C PRO A 344 -19.84 12.49 -16.50
N LYS A 345 -21.16 12.45 -16.66
CA LYS A 345 -21.77 12.18 -17.96
C LYS A 345 -21.44 13.36 -18.86
N MET A 346 -20.74 13.13 -19.98
CA MET A 346 -20.60 14.16 -21.02
C MET A 346 -22.00 14.52 -21.52
N ILE A 347 -22.49 15.71 -21.17
CA ILE A 347 -23.73 16.23 -21.72
C ILE A 347 -23.42 16.66 -23.15
N ALA A 348 -24.12 16.09 -24.13
CA ALA A 348 -23.97 16.38 -25.55
C ALA A 348 -24.46 17.79 -25.98
N GLN A 349 -24.44 18.78 -25.08
CA GLN A 349 -25.04 20.10 -25.32
C GLN A 349 -24.17 21.08 -26.09
N ASP A 350 -22.89 20.79 -26.34
CA ASP A 350 -22.03 21.67 -27.17
C ASP A 350 -21.92 21.25 -28.64
N ARG A 351 -22.75 20.32 -29.11
CA ARG A 351 -22.79 19.97 -30.55
C ARG A 351 -23.62 20.93 -31.40
N ASN A 352 -24.44 21.79 -30.78
CA ASN A 352 -25.32 22.75 -31.45
C ASN A 352 -24.93 24.22 -31.25
N ARG A 353 -23.85 24.53 -30.53
CA ARG A 353 -23.22 25.85 -30.61
C ARG A 353 -22.36 25.87 -31.87
N GLY A 354 -22.99 26.26 -32.99
CA GLY A 354 -22.29 26.55 -34.24
C GLY A 354 -21.16 27.57 -34.02
N TYR A 355 -20.23 27.61 -34.97
CA TYR A 355 -19.06 28.49 -35.07
C TYR A 355 -19.37 30.01 -34.98
N GLY A 356 -19.95 30.51 -33.88
CA GLY A 356 -20.42 31.89 -33.80
C GLY A 356 -20.64 32.46 -32.39
N ALA A 357 -20.03 31.90 -31.34
CA ALA A 357 -20.12 32.47 -29.98
C ALA A 357 -18.75 32.61 -29.29
N LEU A 358 -17.73 33.00 -30.07
CA LEU A 358 -16.46 33.51 -29.55
C LEU A 358 -16.15 34.83 -30.27
N ALA A 359 -16.92 35.87 -29.93
CA ALA A 359 -16.57 37.27 -30.16
C ALA A 359 -17.69 38.14 -29.54
N GLN A 360 -17.56 38.48 -28.25
CA GLN A 360 -18.03 39.72 -27.63
C GLN A 360 -17.89 39.59 -26.11
N GLU A 361 -16.66 39.80 -25.63
CA GLU A 361 -16.41 40.27 -24.26
C GLU A 361 -15.06 41.02 -24.29
N ASP A 362 -14.95 41.93 -25.25
CA ASP A 362 -14.05 43.07 -25.24
C ASP A 362 -14.91 44.25 -25.72
N ASP A 363 -14.82 45.38 -25.03
CA ASP A 363 -15.53 46.65 -25.25
C ASP A 363 -17.00 46.70 -24.78
N ILE A 364 -17.22 47.15 -23.53
CA ILE A 364 -18.09 48.27 -23.11
C ILE A 364 -18.02 48.33 -21.57
N GLU A 365 -17.25 49.28 -21.05
CA GLU A 365 -17.65 50.22 -19.97
C GLU A 365 -16.48 51.19 -19.73
N GLU A 366 -16.39 52.21 -20.60
CA GLU A 366 -15.80 53.50 -20.27
C GLU A 366 -16.96 54.48 -20.00
N GLU A 367 -16.81 55.29 -18.95
CA GLU A 367 -17.63 56.44 -18.52
C GLU A 367 -19.08 56.19 -18.02
N VAL A 368 -19.32 56.45 -16.73
CA VAL A 368 -20.00 57.68 -16.24
C VAL A 368 -19.85 57.79 -14.70
N ALA A 369 -19.34 58.96 -14.28
CA ALA A 369 -19.35 59.61 -12.95
C ALA A 369 -18.28 59.23 -11.90
#